data_AF-A0A6G4ZE82-F1
#
_entry.id   AF-A0A6G4ZE82-F1
#
_cell.length_a   1.000
_cell.length_b   1.000
_cell.length_c   1.000
_cell.angle_alpha   90.00
_cell.angle_beta   90.00
_cell.angle_gamma   90.00
#
_symmetry.space_group_name_H-M   'P 1'
#
loop_
_entity.id
_entity.type
_entity.pdbx_description
1 polymer ?
#
loop_
_entity_poly.entity_id
_entity_poly.type
_entity_poly.pdbx_seq_one_letter_code
_entity_poly.pdbx_strand_id
1 'polypeptide(L)' 'MYLVVKEKFKPNKELRRKLIATGDKYLEEGNTWNDTYLGVCKGKGRNMLGKILMRVRSEIINIE' A
#
# COMPACT_ATOMS: atom_id res chain seq x y z
N MET A 1 1.93 11.34 -3.24
CA MET A 1 1.29 10.11 -2.71
C MET A 1 2.23 9.26 -1.86
N TYR A 2 3.35 8.76 -2.40
CA TYR A 2 4.28 7.88 -1.64
C TYR A 2 4.73 8.44 -0.28
N LEU A 3 5.20 9.69 -0.21
CA LEU A 3 5.67 10.28 1.06
C LEU A 3 4.56 10.31 2.12
N VAL A 4 3.33 10.66 1.74
CA VAL A 4 2.18 10.66 2.65
C VAL A 4 1.87 9.26 3.18
N VAL A 5 1.92 8.25 2.31
CA VAL A 5 1.74 6.85 2.75
C VAL A 5 2.87 6.44 3.69
N LYS A 6 4.12 6.78 3.38
CA LYS A 6 5.26 6.49 4.26
C LYS A 6 5.09 7.13 5.64
N GLU A 7 4.74 8.40 5.70
CA GLU A 7 4.50 9.12 6.97
C GLU A 7 3.26 8.63 7.72
N LYS A 8 2.28 8.02 7.05
CA LYS A 8 1.15 7.36 7.72
C LYS A 8 1.58 6.09 8.46
N PHE A 9 2.43 5.28 7.84
CA PHE A 9 2.78 3.94 8.34
C PHE A 9 4.05 3.92 9.21
N LYS A 10 5.02 4.80 8.96
CA LYS A 10 6.30 4.79 9.69
C LYS A 10 6.18 5.09 11.19
N PRO A 11 5.51 6.18 11.63
CA PRO A 11 5.40 6.52 13.05
C PRO A 11 4.31 5.71 13.78
N ASN A 12 3.26 5.27 13.07
CA ASN A 12 2.15 4.55 13.69
C ASN A 12 2.45 3.05 13.84
N LYS A 13 2.86 2.62 15.04
CA LYS A 13 3.23 1.23 15.34
C LYS A 13 2.17 0.20 14.96
N GLU A 14 0.88 0.52 15.16
CA GLU A 14 -0.20 -0.41 14.85
C GLU A 14 -0.38 -0.59 13.34
N LEU A 15 -0.46 0.52 12.60
CA LEU A 15 -0.59 0.46 11.14
C LEU A 15 0.64 -0.18 10.50
N ARG A 16 1.83 0.12 11.01
CA ARG A 16 3.08 -0.52 10.62
C ARG A 16 3.02 -2.02 10.76
N ARG A 17 2.64 -2.51 11.94
CA ARG A 17 2.49 -3.95 12.22
C ARG A 17 1.48 -4.60 11.28
N LYS A 18 0.34 -3.95 11.03
CA LYS A 18 -0.68 -4.45 10.07
C LYS A 18 -0.13 -4.54 8.66
N LEU A 19 0.64 -3.54 8.22
CA LEU A 19 1.25 -3.55 6.88
C LEU A 19 2.31 -4.65 6.75
N ILE A 20 3.20 -4.81 7.74
CA ILE A 20 4.21 -5.89 7.76
C ILE A 20 3.53 -7.26 7.78
N ALA A 21 2.45 -7.43 8.55
CA ALA A 21 1.70 -8.69 8.65
C ALA A 21 1.04 -9.14 7.33
N THR A 22 0.99 -8.28 6.31
CA THR A 22 0.58 -8.70 4.96
C THR A 22 1.61 -9.62 4.30
N GLY A 23 2.84 -9.69 4.83
CA GLY A 23 3.89 -10.58 4.33
C GLY A 23 4.33 -10.23 2.92
N ASP A 24 4.46 -11.24 2.08
CA ASP A 24 4.78 -11.14 0.66
C ASP A 24 3.54 -10.98 -0.24
N LYS A 25 2.33 -11.00 0.33
CA LYS A 25 1.07 -10.94 -0.42
C LYS A 25 0.98 -9.68 -1.27
N TYR A 26 0.38 -9.83 -2.44
CA TYR A 26 -0.01 -8.73 -3.30
C TYR A 26 -1.10 -7.89 -2.63
N LEU A 27 -0.97 -6.57 -2.68
CA LEU A 27 -1.98 -5.63 -2.19
C LEU A 27 -2.62 -4.91 -3.37
N GLU A 28 -3.92 -5.10 -3.55
CA GLU A 28 -4.74 -4.40 -4.53
C GLU A 28 -5.62 -3.35 -3.86
N GLU A 29 -5.54 -2.10 -4.32
CA GLU A 29 -6.57 -1.11 -4.05
C GLU A 29 -7.71 -1.37 -5.02
N GLY A 30 -8.80 -1.92 -4.51
CA GLY A 30 -10.04 -2.14 -5.25
C GLY A 30 -11.04 -1.02 -4.96
N ASN A 31 -11.79 -0.58 -5.97
CA ASN A 31 -12.81 0.45 -5.81
C ASN A 31 -14.01 0.28 -6.74
N THR A 32 -15.09 1.03 -6.47
CA THR A 32 -16.35 1.02 -7.23
C THR A 32 -16.63 2.32 -7.98
N TRP A 33 -15.78 3.35 -7.84
CA TRP A 33 -15.97 4.70 -8.41
C TRP A 33 -15.08 4.97 -9.63
N ASN A 34 -14.62 3.91 -10.30
CA ASN A 34 -13.87 3.98 -11.56
C ASN A 34 -12.50 4.67 -11.46
N ASP A 35 -11.86 4.66 -10.29
CA ASP A 35 -10.45 5.02 -10.18
C ASP A 35 -9.59 3.86 -10.69
N THR A 36 -9.00 4.05 -11.87
CA THR A 36 -8.10 3.08 -12.50
C THR A 36 -6.63 3.49 -12.40
N TYR A 37 -6.31 4.57 -11.68
CA TYR A 37 -4.94 5.03 -11.50
C TYR A 37 -4.38 4.61 -10.13
N LEU A 38 -4.98 5.06 -9.03
CA LEU A 38 -4.57 4.59 -7.70
C LEU A 38 -5.03 3.15 -7.47
N GLY A 39 -6.18 2.81 -8.05
CA GLY A 39 -6.87 1.56 -7.86
C GLY A 39 -7.06 0.68 -9.08
N VAL A 40 -7.88 -0.34 -8.85
CA VAL A 40 -8.44 -1.28 -9.82
C VAL A 40 -9.95 -1.28 -9.66
N CYS A 41 -10.64 -0.93 -10.75
CA CYS A 41 -12.10 -0.99 -10.83
C CYS A 41 -12.49 -2.00 -11.91
N LYS A 42 -13.33 -2.98 -11.55
CA LYS A 42 -13.81 -4.04 -12.46
C LYS A 42 -12.66 -4.75 -13.21
N GLY A 43 -11.60 -5.08 -12.49
CA GLY A 43 -10.41 -5.77 -13.02
C GLY A 43 -9.49 -4.90 -13.90
N LYS A 44 -9.74 -3.58 -13.99
CA LYS A 44 -8.90 -2.65 -14.75
C LYS A 44 -8.33 -1.58 -13.85
N GLY A 45 -7.01 -1.39 -13.91
CA GLY A 45 -6.36 -0.27 -13.25
C GLY A 45 -4.86 -0.49 -13.02
N ARG A 46 -4.18 0.56 -12.58
CA ARG A 46 -2.72 0.56 -12.38
C ARG A 46 -2.33 0.14 -10.96
N ASN A 47 -3.27 0.14 -10.01
CA ASN A 47 -3.03 -0.18 -8.60
C ASN A 47 -1.83 0.59 -8.01
N MET A 48 -1.71 1.89 -8.31
CA MET A 48 -0.55 2.65 -7.85
C MET A 48 -0.50 2.74 -6.32
N LEU A 49 -1.65 2.77 -5.61
CA LEU A 49 -1.65 2.78 -4.16
C LEU A 49 -1.17 1.44 -3.57
N GLY A 50 -1.64 0.31 -4.10
CA GLY A 50 -1.17 -1.01 -3.67
C GLY A 50 0.33 -1.18 -3.88
N LYS A 51 0.86 -0.73 -5.03
CA LYS A 51 2.31 -0.69 -5.30
C LYS A 51 3.08 0.16 -4.31
N ILE A 52 2.56 1.34 -3.96
CA ILE A 52 3.16 2.23 -2.95
C ILE A 52 3.17 1.56 -1.58
N LEU A 53 2.08 0.90 -1.16
CA LEU A 53 2.00 0.18 0.10
C LEU A 53 3.02 -0.96 0.17
N MET A 54 3.15 -1.76 -0.89
CA MET A 54 4.13 -2.84 -0.97
C MET A 54 5.58 -2.30 -0.92
N ARG A 55 5.85 -1.17 -1.58
CA ARG A 55 7.16 -0.49 -1.47
C ARG A 55 7.44 -0.03 -0.04
N VAL A 56 6.49 0.65 0.60
CA VAL A 56 6.63 1.14 1.97
C VAL A 56 6.82 -0.02 2.94
N ARG A 57 6.11 -1.14 2.75
CA ARG A 57 6.31 -2.38 3.51
C ARG A 57 7.75 -2.86 3.44
N SER A 58 8.30 -3.01 2.23
CA SER A 58 9.69 -3.47 2.05
C SER A 58 10.70 -2.53 2.69
N GLU A 59 10.51 -1.22 2.57
CA GLU A 59 11.41 -0.24 3.19
C GLU A 59 11.36 -0.27 4.71
N ILE A 60 10.19 -0.50 5.31
CA ILE A 60 10.07 -0.58 6.78
C ILE A 60 10.74 -1.84 7.32
N ILE A 61 10.60 -2.97 6.63
CA ILE A 61 11.22 -4.25 7.04
C ILE A 61 12.75 -4.13 7.01
N ASN A 62 13.31 -3.45 6.00
CA ASN A 62 14.77 -3.31 5.84
C ASN A 62 15.43 -2.27 6.78
N ILE A 63 14.67 -1.64 7.69
CA ILE A 63 15.18 -0.67 8.68
C ILE A 63 15.28 -1.29 10.09
N GLU A 64 14.68 -2.47 10.31
CA GLU A 64 14.86 -3.29 11.51
C GLU A 64 15.96 -4.33 11.30
#